data_AF-A0A4T0JBV9-F1
#
_entry.id   AF-A0A4T0JBV9-F1
#
_cell.length_a   1.000
_cell.length_b   1.000
_cell.length_c   1.000
_cell.angle_alpha   90.00
_cell.angle_beta   90.00
_cell.angle_gamma   90.00
#
_symmetry.space_group_name_H-M   'P 1'
#
loop_
_entity.id
_entity.type
_entity.pdbx_description
1 polymer ?
#
loop_
_entity_poly.entity_id
_entity_poly.type
_entity_poly.pdbx_seq_one_letter_code
_entity_poly.pdbx_strand_id
1 'polypeptide(L)'
;MPPSHVIGNTSLAFSRAWHSVDAKDRVLGRLAGSIAHTLMGKHKPVYDPAADCGDYVIVKNATKVLTTGNKAEQMVYRSHTAYAGGLKEISFKRMSQNKPDEIIRKAVRGMLPNNPTRKFLLDRLLIFTGDVVPDSVQGNVSKDYTAGDTPQAQASQGWKGIGGRRSKEGGPRWHKSSYGRA
;
A
#
# COMPACT_ATOMS: atom_id res chain seq x y z
N MET A 1 -2.77 -2.22 -35.96
CA MET A 1 -3.15 -0.91 -35.39
C MET A 1 -3.25 -1.06 -33.88
N PRO A 2 -2.74 -0.10 -33.08
CA PRO A 2 -2.99 -0.09 -31.65
C PRO A 2 -4.49 0.13 -31.36
N PRO A 3 -5.02 -0.42 -30.25
CA PRO A 3 -6.42 -0.24 -29.89
C PRO A 3 -6.73 1.22 -29.55
N SER A 4 -7.96 1.67 -29.86
CA SER A 4 -8.37 3.09 -29.76
C SER A 4 -8.26 3.67 -28.36
N HIS A 5 -8.41 2.86 -27.31
CA HIS A 5 -8.28 3.30 -25.92
C HIS A 5 -6.85 3.69 -25.51
N VAL A 6 -5.84 3.38 -26.33
CA VAL A 6 -4.44 3.78 -26.11
C VAL A 6 -4.09 5.06 -26.87
N ILE A 7 -4.94 5.49 -27.81
CA ILE A 7 -4.69 6.65 -28.67
C ILE A 7 -5.14 7.92 -27.92
N GLY A 8 -4.19 8.76 -27.50
CA GLY A 8 -4.48 10.02 -26.81
C GLY A 8 -3.27 10.60 -26.08
N ASN A 9 -3.50 11.63 -25.26
CA ASN A 9 -2.46 12.22 -24.42
C ASN A 9 -2.21 11.35 -23.17
N THR A 10 -1.15 10.55 -23.19
CA THR A 10 -0.81 9.60 -22.11
C THR A 10 0.13 10.19 -21.05
N SER A 11 0.52 11.47 -21.17
CA SER A 11 1.49 12.12 -20.26
C SER A 11 1.07 12.04 -18.78
N LEU A 12 -0.20 12.27 -18.48
CA LEU A 12 -0.74 12.20 -17.11
C LEU A 12 -0.70 10.78 -16.55
N ALA A 13 -0.95 9.76 -17.38
CA ALA A 13 -0.94 8.37 -16.94
C ALA A 13 0.48 7.90 -16.56
N PHE A 14 1.52 8.41 -17.23
CA PHE A 14 2.92 8.13 -16.92
C PHE A 14 3.54 9.11 -15.91
N SER A 15 2.84 10.19 -15.55
CA SER A 15 3.29 11.13 -14.52
C SER A 15 3.45 10.43 -13.17
N ARG A 16 4.42 10.88 -12.37
CA ARG A 16 4.74 10.28 -11.07
C ARG A 16 4.06 11.06 -9.97
N ALA A 17 3.05 10.45 -9.36
CA ALA A 17 2.40 11.02 -8.19
C ALA A 17 3.22 10.72 -6.92
N TRP A 18 3.01 11.53 -5.89
CA TRP A 18 3.59 11.29 -4.56
C TRP A 18 2.49 10.87 -3.60
N HIS A 19 2.73 9.76 -2.90
CA HIS A 19 1.81 9.20 -1.92
C HIS A 19 2.43 9.28 -0.53
N SER A 20 1.69 9.70 0.48
CA SER A 20 2.12 9.61 1.88
C SER A 20 1.38 8.50 2.60
N VAL A 21 2.09 7.75 3.44
CA VAL A 21 1.54 6.63 4.20
C VAL A 21 2.04 6.71 5.64
N ASP A 22 1.12 6.61 6.61
CA ASP A 22 1.47 6.47 8.02
C ASP A 22 1.71 4.99 8.36
N ALA A 23 2.91 4.68 8.88
CA ALA A 23 3.28 3.32 9.30
C ALA A 23 2.78 2.96 10.71
N LYS A 24 2.26 3.93 11.47
CA LYS A 24 1.77 3.72 12.84
C LYS A 24 0.65 2.67 12.85
N ASP A 25 0.78 1.69 13.75
CA ASP A 25 -0.21 0.61 13.96
C ASP A 25 -0.48 -0.25 12.71
N ARG A 26 0.40 -0.20 11.70
CA ARG A 26 0.31 -1.02 10.50
C ARG A 26 1.25 -2.22 10.57
N VAL A 27 0.78 -3.36 10.08
CA VAL A 27 1.58 -4.58 9.98
C VAL A 27 2.62 -4.44 8.86
N LEU A 28 3.90 -4.58 9.21
CA LEU A 28 5.06 -4.39 8.31
C LEU A 28 4.89 -5.08 6.94
N GLY A 29 4.50 -6.36 6.93
CA GLY A 29 4.38 -7.12 5.69
C GLY A 29 3.27 -6.63 4.76
N ARG A 30 2.10 -6.28 5.32
CA ARG A 30 0.98 -5.74 4.53
C ARG A 30 1.30 -4.36 3.99
N LEU A 31 1.87 -3.51 4.84
CA LEU A 31 2.34 -2.18 4.46
C LEU A 31 3.37 -2.27 3.31
N ALA A 32 4.39 -3.12 3.47
CA ALA A 32 5.43 -3.29 2.45
C ALA A 32 4.88 -3.79 1.10
N GLY A 33 3.90 -4.69 1.11
CA GLY A 33 3.25 -5.17 -0.12
C GLY A 33 2.50 -4.06 -0.86
N SER A 34 1.71 -3.25 -0.16
CA SER A 34 1.01 -2.11 -0.75
C SER A 34 1.97 -1.03 -1.27
N ILE A 35 3.05 -0.76 -0.54
CA ILE A 35 4.10 0.16 -0.99
C ILE A 35 4.77 -0.37 -2.27
N ALA A 36 5.18 -1.64 -2.29
CA ALA A 36 5.82 -2.25 -3.46
C ALA A 36 4.92 -2.22 -4.70
N HIS A 37 3.61 -2.45 -4.53
CA HIS A 37 2.64 -2.36 -5.62
C HIS A 37 2.59 -0.96 -6.24
N THR A 38 2.63 0.07 -5.39
CA THR A 38 2.63 1.49 -5.80
C THR A 38 3.95 1.90 -6.45
N LEU A 39 5.08 1.45 -5.89
CA LEU A 39 6.41 1.70 -6.44
C LEU A 39 6.57 1.06 -7.83
N MET A 40 6.03 -0.13 -8.06
CA MET A 40 6.04 -0.77 -9.38
C MET A 40 5.07 -0.12 -10.38
N GLY A 41 4.12 0.70 -9.92
CA GLY A 41 3.09 1.29 -10.79
C GLY A 41 1.93 0.36 -11.11
N LYS A 42 1.82 -0.80 -10.44
CA LYS A 42 0.77 -1.82 -10.71
C LYS A 42 -0.65 -1.33 -10.38
N HIS A 43 -0.78 -0.23 -9.65
CA HIS A 43 -2.06 0.43 -9.40
C HIS A 43 -2.56 1.23 -10.61
N LYS A 44 -1.70 1.52 -11.59
CA LYS A 44 -2.07 2.23 -12.81
C LYS A 44 -2.50 1.24 -13.89
N PRO A 45 -3.56 1.54 -14.66
CA PRO A 45 -4.03 0.66 -15.73
C PRO A 45 -3.05 0.59 -16.92
N VAL A 46 -2.09 1.52 -17.00
CA VAL A 46 -1.03 1.57 -18.03
C VAL A 46 0.22 0.77 -17.63
N TYR A 47 0.16 -0.02 -16.56
CA TYR A 47 1.29 -0.79 -16.07
C TYR A 47 1.82 -1.75 -17.14
N ASP A 48 3.12 -1.67 -17.36
CA ASP A 48 3.88 -2.63 -18.15
C ASP A 48 5.15 -3.02 -17.37
N PRO A 49 5.54 -4.31 -17.30
CA PRO A 49 6.72 -4.73 -16.55
C PRO A 49 8.06 -4.17 -17.05
N ALA A 50 8.16 -3.80 -18.33
CA ALA A 50 9.36 -3.19 -18.92
C ALA A 50 9.35 -1.67 -18.78
N ALA A 51 8.17 -1.04 -18.77
CA ALA A 51 8.03 0.40 -18.59
C ALA A 51 8.05 0.82 -17.10
N ASP A 52 8.77 1.89 -16.82
CA ASP A 52 8.87 2.45 -15.49
C ASP A 52 7.80 3.54 -15.25
N CYS A 53 6.63 3.13 -14.76
CA CYS A 53 5.47 3.98 -14.48
C CYS A 53 5.16 4.16 -12.99
N GLY A 54 6.10 3.77 -12.12
CA GLY A 54 5.97 3.79 -10.66
C GLY A 54 5.93 5.18 -10.03
N ASP A 55 5.27 5.27 -8.88
CA ASP A 55 5.09 6.52 -8.11
C ASP A 55 6.06 6.65 -6.92
N TYR A 56 6.12 7.85 -6.33
CA TYR A 56 6.86 8.12 -5.09
C TYR A 56 6.03 7.74 -3.87
N VAL A 57 6.68 7.18 -2.86
CA VAL A 57 6.02 6.83 -1.60
C VAL A 57 6.83 7.38 -0.43
N ILE A 58 6.17 8.19 0.38
CA ILE A 58 6.67 8.72 1.64
C ILE A 58 6.04 7.93 2.78
N VAL A 59 6.87 7.37 3.65
CA VAL A 59 6.43 6.66 4.84
C VAL A 59 6.77 7.49 6.08
N LYS A 60 5.76 7.77 6.90
CA LYS A 60 5.89 8.46 8.20
C LYS A 60 5.84 7.45 9.36
N ASN A 61 6.35 7.85 10.52
CA ASN A 61 6.31 7.08 11.77
C ASN A 61 6.87 5.65 11.65
N ALA A 62 7.96 5.45 10.92
CA ALA A 62 8.55 4.13 10.69
C ALA A 62 8.92 3.38 11.99
N THR A 63 9.15 4.10 13.09
CA THR A 63 9.42 3.55 14.43
C THR A 63 8.24 2.79 15.03
N LYS A 64 7.00 3.09 14.61
CA LYS A 64 5.75 2.56 15.19
C LYS A 64 5.13 1.45 14.35
N VAL A 65 5.92 0.82 13.48
CA VAL A 65 5.44 -0.30 12.66
C VAL A 65 5.26 -1.56 13.50
N LEU A 66 4.14 -2.26 13.28
CA LEU A 66 3.82 -3.48 14.02
C LEU A 66 4.31 -4.73 13.31
N THR A 67 4.69 -5.73 14.09
CA THR A 67 4.89 -7.10 13.62
C THR A 67 3.96 -8.03 14.39
N THR A 68 3.46 -9.06 13.72
CA THR A 68 2.47 -9.98 14.30
C THR A 68 3.15 -11.11 15.08
N GLY A 69 2.60 -11.49 16.24
CA GLY A 69 3.09 -12.60 17.07
C GLY A 69 4.49 -12.35 17.63
N ASN A 70 5.28 -13.41 17.81
CA ASN A 70 6.62 -13.34 18.42
C ASN A 70 7.73 -12.92 17.44
N LYS A 71 7.37 -12.42 16.25
CA LYS A 71 8.32 -12.02 15.21
C LYS A 71 9.23 -10.88 15.64
N ALA A 72 8.75 -9.97 16.50
CA ALA A 72 9.56 -8.88 17.02
C ALA A 72 10.82 -9.39 17.78
N GLU A 73 10.73 -10.57 18.39
CA GLU A 73 11.81 -11.14 19.19
C GLU A 73 12.65 -12.14 18.38
N GLN A 74 12.00 -12.93 17.53
CA GLN A 74 12.64 -14.02 16.79
C GLN A 74 13.28 -13.57 15.47
N MET A 75 12.88 -12.43 14.91
CA MET A 75 13.36 -12.03 13.59
C MET A 75 14.79 -11.49 13.66
N VAL A 76 15.69 -12.12 12.91
CA VAL A 76 17.11 -11.78 12.82
C VAL A 76 17.47 -11.46 11.37
N TYR A 77 18.05 -10.29 11.15
CA TYR A 77 18.60 -9.89 9.86
C TYR A 77 20.03 -10.39 9.73
N ARG A 78 20.29 -11.15 8.67
CA ARG A 78 21.60 -11.72 8.38
C ARG A 78 22.23 -11.05 7.16
N SER A 79 23.53 -10.85 7.20
CA SER A 79 24.34 -10.43 6.06
C SER A 79 25.70 -11.11 6.12
N HIS A 80 26.33 -11.33 4.97
CA HIS A 80 27.61 -12.02 4.89
C HIS A 80 28.55 -11.23 3.97
N THR A 81 29.82 -11.10 4.36
CA THR A 81 30.84 -10.36 3.59
C THR A 81 31.56 -11.21 2.55
N ALA A 82 31.19 -12.48 2.40
CA ALA A 82 31.84 -13.50 1.55
C ALA A 82 33.21 -14.01 2.05
N TYR A 83 33.65 -13.59 3.24
CA TYR A 83 34.84 -14.13 3.91
C TYR A 83 34.44 -15.11 5.03
N ALA A 84 35.31 -16.08 5.35
CA ALA A 84 35.09 -17.00 6.47
C ALA A 84 34.91 -16.21 7.78
N GLY A 85 33.87 -16.53 8.56
CA GLY A 85 33.51 -15.79 9.78
C GLY A 85 32.84 -14.43 9.53
N GLY A 86 32.54 -14.07 8.28
CA GLY A 86 31.95 -12.78 7.89
C GLY A 86 30.43 -12.64 8.12
N LEU A 87 29.81 -13.53 8.90
CA LEU A 87 28.38 -13.51 9.18
C LEU A 87 28.05 -12.43 10.21
N LYS A 88 27.18 -11.50 9.84
CA LYS A 88 26.65 -10.46 10.73
C LYS A 88 25.15 -10.70 10.94
N GLU A 89 24.77 -10.83 12.20
CA GLU A 89 23.39 -11.00 12.62
C GLU A 89 22.94 -9.79 13.45
N ILE A 90 21.76 -9.25 13.14
CA ILE A 90 21.17 -8.12 13.85
C ILE A 90 19.73 -8.48 14.20
N SER A 91 19.40 -8.51 15.49
CA SER A 91 18.02 -8.74 15.92
C SER A 91 17.10 -7.59 15.53
N PHE A 92 15.82 -7.88 15.29
CA PHE A 92 14.82 -6.88 14.97
C PHE A 92 14.76 -5.75 16.00
N LYS A 93 14.79 -6.10 17.30
CA LYS A 93 14.80 -5.11 18.40
C LYS A 93 15.96 -4.12 18.28
N ARG A 94 17.19 -4.62 18.04
CA ARG A 94 18.38 -3.77 17.85
C ARG A 94 18.28 -2.94 16.58
N MET A 95 17.72 -3.49 15.52
CA MET A 95 17.55 -2.78 14.27
C MET A 95 16.51 -1.66 14.38
N SER A 96 15.41 -1.91 15.10
CA SER A 96 14.33 -0.95 15.31
C SER A 96 14.77 0.26 16.12
N GLN A 97 15.73 0.08 17.03
CA GLN A 97 16.29 1.18 17.83
C GLN A 97 17.30 2.01 17.04
N ASN A 98 18.17 1.37 16.25
CA ASN A 98 19.26 2.07 15.56
C ASN A 98 18.83 2.65 14.21
N LYS A 99 18.09 1.87 13.41
CA LYS A 99 17.74 2.16 12.01
C LYS A 99 16.36 1.60 11.65
N PRO A 100 15.27 2.18 12.20
CA PRO A 100 13.90 1.75 11.91
C PRO A 100 13.51 1.93 10.44
N ASP A 101 14.14 2.88 9.73
CA ASP A 101 13.95 3.08 8.28
C ASP A 101 14.38 1.84 7.46
N GLU A 102 15.47 1.21 7.86
CA GLU A 102 16.06 0.10 7.12
C GLU A 102 15.20 -1.18 7.23
N ILE A 103 14.37 -1.31 8.27
CA ILE A 103 13.39 -2.40 8.43
C ILE A 103 12.37 -2.37 7.28
N ILE A 104 11.75 -1.21 7.07
CA ILE A 104 10.74 -1.03 6.01
C ILE A 104 11.41 -1.13 4.64
N ARG A 105 12.59 -0.53 4.47
CA ARG A 105 13.35 -0.61 3.22
C ARG A 105 13.71 -2.05 2.86
N LYS A 106 14.14 -2.88 3.82
CA LYS A 106 14.42 -4.31 3.60
C LYS A 106 13.16 -5.10 3.26
N ALA A 107 12.07 -4.85 3.96
CA ALA A 107 10.79 -5.50 3.68
C ALA A 107 10.30 -5.20 2.26
N VAL A 108 10.31 -3.93 1.85
CA VAL A 108 9.91 -3.50 0.50
C VAL A 108 10.88 -4.04 -0.55
N ARG A 109 12.20 -3.99 -0.31
CA ARG A 109 13.20 -4.55 -1.23
C ARG A 109 12.97 -6.02 -1.52
N GLY A 110 12.53 -6.81 -0.54
CA GLY A 110 12.19 -8.22 -0.71
C GLY A 110 10.93 -8.45 -1.55
N MET A 111 10.05 -7.47 -1.66
CA MET A 111 8.81 -7.52 -2.46
C MET A 111 9.00 -7.04 -3.91
N LEU A 112 10.18 -6.53 -4.26
CA LEU A 112 10.50 -6.05 -5.60
C LEU A 112 11.25 -7.10 -6.42
N PRO A 113 11.03 -7.16 -7.75
CA PRO A 113 11.76 -8.07 -8.63
C PRO A 113 13.27 -7.82 -8.56
N ASN A 114 14.07 -8.88 -8.64
CA ASN A 114 15.53 -8.79 -8.58
C ASN A 114 16.11 -8.41 -9.96
N ASN A 115 16.05 -7.13 -10.30
CA ASN A 115 16.58 -6.57 -11.55
C ASN A 115 17.33 -5.24 -11.27
N PRO A 116 18.02 -4.66 -12.27
CA PRO A 116 18.70 -3.37 -12.10
C PRO A 116 17.73 -2.22 -11.76
N THR A 117 16.49 -2.26 -12.26
CA THR A 117 15.51 -1.20 -12.02
C THR A 117 15.04 -1.11 -10.57
N ARG A 118 15.19 -2.19 -9.80
CA ARG A 118 14.92 -2.23 -8.36
C ARG A 118 15.61 -1.11 -7.59
N LYS A 119 16.83 -0.71 -7.98
CA LYS A 119 17.53 0.39 -7.32
C LYS A 119 16.74 1.69 -7.46
N PHE A 120 16.33 2.04 -8.69
CA PHE A 120 15.55 3.25 -8.96
C PHE A 120 14.18 3.22 -8.28
N LEU A 121 13.54 2.06 -8.18
CA LEU A 121 12.28 1.90 -7.44
C LEU A 121 12.47 2.17 -5.94
N LEU A 122 13.57 1.69 -5.35
CA LEU A 122 13.88 1.93 -3.94
C LEU A 122 14.27 3.39 -3.67
N ASP A 123 14.89 4.07 -4.61
CA ASP A 123 15.25 5.49 -4.49
C ASP A 123 14.00 6.40 -4.40
N ARG A 124 12.84 5.92 -4.85
CA ARG A 124 11.54 6.61 -4.72
C ARG A 124 10.85 6.40 -3.38
N LEU A 125 11.35 5.47 -2.56
CA LEU A 125 10.84 5.19 -1.23
C LEU A 125 11.55 6.07 -0.20
N LEU A 126 10.84 7.09 0.25
CA LEU A 126 11.29 8.01 1.29
C LEU A 126 10.71 7.54 2.63
N ILE A 127 11.57 7.33 3.62
CA ILE A 127 11.15 6.80 4.92
C ILE A 127 11.62 7.75 6.01
N PHE A 128 10.68 8.21 6.81
CA PHE A 128 10.91 9.08 7.96
C PHE A 128 10.55 8.35 9.24
N THR A 129 11.42 8.51 10.25
CA THR A 129 11.30 7.79 11.52
C THR A 129 10.19 8.36 12.40
N GLY A 130 9.95 9.67 12.30
CA GLY A 130 8.90 10.41 12.98
C GLY A 130 7.78 10.87 12.05
N ASP A 131 6.95 11.77 12.57
CA ASP A 131 5.78 12.32 11.86
C ASP A 131 6.12 13.53 10.99
N VAL A 132 7.24 14.18 11.30
CA VAL A 132 7.69 15.38 10.60
C VAL A 132 8.33 14.98 9.28
N VAL A 133 7.72 15.44 8.18
CA VAL A 133 8.26 15.36 6.83
C VAL A 133 8.70 16.77 6.42
N PRO A 134 9.86 16.94 5.77
CA PRO A 134 10.28 18.26 5.30
C PRO A 134 9.25 18.89 4.35
N ASP A 135 9.04 20.21 4.47
CA ASP A 135 8.05 20.94 3.67
C ASP A 135 8.27 20.79 2.16
N SER A 136 9.54 20.68 1.74
CA SER A 136 9.94 20.45 0.34
C SER A 136 9.40 19.15 -0.25
N VAL A 137 9.15 18.15 0.61
CA VAL A 137 8.62 16.84 0.25
C VAL A 137 7.10 16.81 0.44
N GLN A 138 6.60 17.46 1.48
CA GLN A 138 5.17 17.50 1.80
C GLN A 138 4.34 18.25 0.75
N GLY A 139 4.87 19.31 0.14
CA GLY A 139 4.16 20.09 -0.89
C GLY A 139 3.86 19.32 -2.19
N ASN A 140 4.51 18.18 -2.42
CA ASN A 140 4.32 17.36 -3.63
C ASN A 140 3.26 16.26 -3.46
N VAL A 141 2.78 16.03 -2.24
CA VAL A 141 1.93 14.88 -1.92
C VAL A 141 0.55 15.02 -2.56
N SER A 142 0.20 14.06 -3.41
CA SER A 142 -1.10 14.02 -4.09
C SER A 142 -2.13 13.23 -3.30
N LYS A 143 -1.71 12.20 -2.55
CA LYS A 143 -2.64 11.34 -1.80
C LYS A 143 -2.05 10.88 -0.48
N ASP A 144 -2.82 11.09 0.58
CA ASP A 144 -2.49 10.67 1.94
C ASP A 144 -3.29 9.42 2.32
N TYR A 145 -2.60 8.41 2.84
CA TYR A 145 -3.18 7.16 3.32
C TYR A 145 -3.01 7.08 4.83
N THR A 146 -3.86 7.81 5.56
CA THR A 146 -3.94 7.75 7.01
C THR A 146 -4.85 6.61 7.43
N ALA A 147 -4.63 6.02 8.61
CA ALA A 147 -5.36 4.84 9.04
C ALA A 147 -6.90 4.99 9.14
N GLY A 148 -7.39 6.24 9.18
CA GLY A 148 -8.82 6.57 9.22
C GLY A 148 -9.51 6.69 7.85
N ASP A 149 -8.78 6.87 6.75
CA ASP A 149 -9.37 7.24 5.44
C ASP A 149 -9.75 6.03 4.59
N THR A 150 -10.18 4.94 5.23
CA THR A 150 -10.71 3.81 4.46
C THR A 150 -11.99 4.29 3.77
N PRO A 151 -12.12 4.21 2.43
CA PRO A 151 -13.33 4.66 1.71
C PRO A 151 -14.62 3.98 2.22
N GLN A 152 -14.48 2.84 2.90
CA GLN A 152 -15.54 2.10 3.56
C GLN A 152 -16.18 2.87 4.74
N ALA A 153 -15.46 3.77 5.40
CA ALA A 153 -15.98 4.61 6.49
C ALA A 153 -16.82 5.79 5.98
N GLN A 154 -16.55 6.29 4.77
CA GLN A 154 -17.34 7.34 4.11
C GLN A 154 -18.57 6.77 3.39
N ALA A 155 -18.48 5.53 2.89
CA ALA A 155 -19.60 4.83 2.25
C ALA A 155 -20.80 4.59 3.19
N SER A 156 -20.58 4.52 4.52
CA SER A 156 -21.66 4.40 5.50
C SER A 156 -22.37 5.73 5.82
N GLN A 157 -21.79 6.87 5.45
CA GLN A 157 -22.38 8.20 5.65
C GLN A 157 -23.04 8.77 4.39
N GLY A 158 -22.87 8.10 3.23
CA GLY A 158 -23.27 8.60 1.91
C GLY A 158 -24.41 7.85 1.22
N TRP A 159 -25.47 7.45 1.93
CA TRP A 159 -26.78 7.21 1.31
C TRP A 159 -27.93 7.51 2.29
N LYS A 160 -28.03 8.75 2.78
CA LYS A 160 -29.32 9.28 3.25
C LYS A 160 -30.13 9.65 2.02
N GLY A 161 -30.94 8.69 1.58
CA GLY A 161 -31.76 8.79 0.39
C GLY A 161 -32.57 10.09 0.35
N ILE A 162 -32.39 10.82 -0.75
CA ILE A 162 -33.39 11.74 -1.28
C ILE A 162 -34.50 10.83 -1.85
N GLY A 163 -35.29 10.25 -0.95
CA GLY A 163 -36.34 9.28 -1.27
C GLY A 163 -37.60 9.69 -0.55
N GLY A 164 -38.43 10.47 -1.23
CA GLY A 164 -39.73 10.92 -0.74
C GLY A 164 -40.58 9.75 -0.22
N ARG A 165 -41.34 10.05 0.84
CA ARG A 165 -42.41 9.19 1.38
C ARG A 165 -43.27 8.67 0.23
N ARG A 166 -43.20 7.37 -0.06
CA ARG A 166 -44.23 6.67 -0.82
C ARG A 166 -45.05 5.86 0.18
N SER A 167 -46.35 6.16 0.21
CA SER A 167 -47.36 5.56 1.08
C SER A 167 -47.39 4.04 0.94
N LYS A 168 -47.72 3.37 2.05
CA LYS A 168 -47.97 1.94 2.08
C LYS A 168 -49.36 1.65 1.53
N GLU A 169 -49.45 1.24 0.28
CA GLU A 169 -50.63 0.54 -0.24
C GLU A 169 -50.20 -0.65 -1.10
N GLY A 170 -50.71 -1.83 -0.73
CA GLY A 170 -51.01 -2.98 -1.59
C GLY A 170 -49.88 -3.59 -2.44
N GLY A 171 -49.17 -4.59 -1.89
CA GLY A 171 -48.39 -5.57 -2.67
C GLY A 171 -48.99 -6.98 -2.54
N PRO A 172 -49.13 -7.77 -3.63
CA PRO A 172 -49.92 -8.99 -3.66
C PRO A 172 -49.29 -10.16 -2.89
N ARG A 173 -50.16 -10.91 -2.20
CA ARG A 173 -49.87 -12.10 -1.39
C ARG A 173 -49.60 -13.30 -2.31
N TRP A 174 -48.37 -13.82 -2.31
CA TRP A 174 -48.03 -15.06 -3.01
C TRP A 174 -48.71 -16.27 -2.35
N HIS A 175 -49.54 -16.97 -3.13
CA HIS A 175 -50.16 -18.23 -2.75
C HIS A 175 -49.15 -19.37 -2.94
N LYS A 176 -48.82 -20.12 -1.88
CA LYS A 176 -48.03 -21.34 -2.00
C LYS A 176 -48.95 -22.47 -2.47
N SER A 177 -48.80 -22.89 -3.72
CA SER A 177 -49.40 -24.12 -4.22
C SER A 177 -48.62 -25.32 -3.69
N SER A 178 -49.29 -26.11 -2.87
CA SER A 178 -48.88 -27.43 -2.39
C SER A 178 -49.04 -28.47 -3.50
N TYR A 179 -47.93 -29.02 -3.99
CA TYR A 179 -47.96 -30.28 -4.75
C TYR A 179 -47.87 -31.45 -3.75
N GLY A 180 -48.97 -32.20 -3.68
CA GLY A 180 -49.11 -33.43 -2.91
C GLY A 180 -48.53 -34.64 -3.64
N ARG A 181 -48.18 -35.64 -2.83
CA ARG A 181 -47.85 -37.01 -3.22
C ARG A 181 -49.07 -37.71 -3.85
N ALA A 182 -48.81 -38.49 -4.89
CA ALA A 182 -49.40 -39.80 -5.16
C ALA A 182 -48.40 -40.58 -6.03
#